data_AF-A0A1Q2HSY8-F1
#
_entry.id   AF-A0A1Q2HSY8-F1
#
_cell.length_a   1.000
_cell.length_b   1.000
_cell.length_c   1.000
_cell.angle_alpha   90.00
_cell.angle_beta   90.00
_cell.angle_gamma   90.00
#
_symmetry.space_group_name_H-M   'P 1'
#
loop_
_entity.id
_entity.type
_entity.pdbx_description
1 polymer ?
#
loop_
_entity_poly.entity_id
_entity_poly.type
_entity_poly.pdbx_seq_one_letter_code
_entity_poly.pdbx_strand_id
1 'polypeptide(L)'
;MDDNLGWKGNFENLYSYVESGIPALASIGGHVAALIGHTIDYSADVKPSEKGFIDSSQYLKSFVIMDDNLFPYSELGYKGSEDNSGNFYQPEKSIKSIKTAVCPLPEKAFLPAKQARKIAKISLTKLIEKFNLDKYKPFVTRFFLTSGSSFKKVKRKESVSSNDFLESSVSNISMPHFVWVMEFSTQDQYKNGKCMGEIVINATSGGKEEHIIYCRVRSEMYVVGEEKLHKGLNDFSQYRNNLGS
;
A
#
# COMPACT_ATOMS: atom_id res chain seq x y z
N MET A 1 4.62 -16.29 24.40
CA MET A 1 3.26 -16.21 23.85
C MET A 1 2.52 -15.21 24.70
N ASP A 2 2.20 -14.05 24.13
CA ASP A 2 1.05 -13.23 24.50
C ASP A 2 0.81 -12.32 23.28
N ASP A 3 -0.03 -12.82 22.40
CA ASP A 3 -0.49 -12.14 21.21
C ASP A 3 -1.48 -11.05 21.64
N ASN A 4 -1.04 -9.79 21.58
CA ASN A 4 -1.91 -8.62 21.65
C ASN A 4 -2.92 -8.65 20.47
N LEU A 5 -4.06 -9.29 20.72
CA LEU A 5 -5.25 -9.30 19.89
C LEU A 5 -5.84 -7.88 19.81
N GLY A 6 -5.46 -7.15 18.76
CA GLY A 6 -6.07 -5.86 18.41
C GLY A 6 -5.29 -5.10 17.35
N TRP A 7 -3.99 -5.38 17.20
CA TRP A 7 -3.10 -4.53 16.41
C TRP A 7 -2.89 -4.94 14.95
N LYS A 8 -3.04 -6.22 14.57
CA LYS A 8 -2.80 -6.66 13.18
C LYS A 8 -3.64 -5.86 12.16
N GLY A 9 -4.91 -5.61 12.48
CA GLY A 9 -5.79 -4.81 11.62
C GLY A 9 -5.48 -3.31 11.63
N ASN A 10 -4.88 -2.76 12.69
CA ASN A 10 -4.50 -1.35 12.76
C ASN A 10 -3.13 -1.09 12.12
N PHE A 11 -2.21 -2.06 12.20
CA PHE A 11 -0.86 -1.95 11.68
C PHE A 11 -0.82 -1.87 10.16
N GLU A 12 -1.51 -2.78 9.44
CA GLU A 12 -1.60 -2.72 7.97
C GLU A 12 -2.13 -1.35 7.50
N ASN A 13 -3.09 -0.79 8.24
CA ASN A 13 -3.69 0.52 7.92
C ASN A 13 -2.72 1.67 8.20
N LEU A 14 -2.03 1.66 9.34
CA LEU A 14 -0.97 2.63 9.64
C LEU A 14 0.12 2.59 8.57
N TYR A 15 0.63 1.38 8.26
CA TYR A 15 1.60 1.16 7.19
C TYR A 15 1.12 1.75 5.87
N SER A 16 -0.16 1.56 5.52
CA SER A 16 -0.72 2.09 4.26
C SER A 16 -0.57 3.61 4.18
N TYR A 17 -0.77 4.34 5.28
CA TYR A 17 -0.62 5.80 5.29
C TYR A 17 0.85 6.20 5.14
N VAL A 18 1.76 5.54 5.86
CA VAL A 18 3.20 5.83 5.73
C VAL A 18 3.72 5.48 4.33
N GLU A 19 3.28 4.35 3.76
CA GLU A 19 3.52 3.95 2.36
C GLU A 19 2.97 4.97 1.36
N SER A 20 1.89 5.67 1.70
CA SER A 20 1.32 6.77 0.91
C SER A 20 2.17 8.05 0.95
N GLY A 21 3.22 8.09 1.77
CA GLY A 21 3.97 9.31 2.07
C GLY A 21 3.22 10.27 3.00
N ILE A 22 2.21 9.78 3.73
CA ILE A 22 1.46 10.58 4.71
C ILE A 22 2.11 10.34 6.08
N PRO A 23 2.68 11.39 6.73
CA PRO A 23 3.29 11.22 8.03
C PRO A 23 2.24 10.87 9.08
N ALA A 24 2.60 10.07 10.07
CA ALA A 24 1.71 9.67 11.15
C ALA A 24 2.33 9.99 12.52
N LEU A 25 1.58 10.60 13.42
CA LEU A 25 2.01 10.78 14.81
C LEU A 25 1.70 9.50 15.57
N ALA A 26 2.73 8.80 16.04
CA ALA A 26 2.61 7.51 16.71
C ALA A 26 2.98 7.63 18.19
N SER A 27 2.14 7.07 19.06
CA SER A 27 2.49 6.90 20.48
C SER A 27 3.28 5.59 20.65
N ILE A 28 4.52 5.71 21.10
CA ILE A 28 5.49 4.62 21.27
C ILE A 28 5.82 4.50 22.76
N GLY A 29 5.08 3.64 23.47
CA GLY A 29 5.37 3.34 24.87
C GLY A 29 5.42 4.58 25.80
N GLY A 30 4.48 5.51 25.66
CA GLY A 30 4.43 6.75 26.47
C GLY A 30 5.17 7.95 25.89
N HIS A 31 5.83 7.77 24.75
CA HIS A 31 6.43 8.85 23.95
C HIS A 31 5.66 9.06 22.65
N VAL A 32 5.87 10.18 21.96
CA VAL A 32 5.28 10.45 20.64
C VAL A 32 6.37 10.79 19.65
N ALA A 33 6.36 10.11 18.50
CA ALA A 33 7.25 10.42 17.39
C ALA A 33 6.45 10.49 16.08
N ALA A 34 6.96 11.23 15.10
CA ALA A 34 6.38 11.28 13.77
C ALA A 34 6.99 10.16 12.91
N LEU A 35 6.16 9.24 12.40
CA LEU A 35 6.53 8.30 11.35
C LEU A 35 6.46 9.03 10.02
N ILE A 36 7.56 9.10 9.28
CA ILE A 36 7.68 9.91 8.05
C ILE A 36 8.08 9.09 6.82
N GLY A 37 8.38 7.81 7.01
CA GLY A 37 8.75 6.89 5.95
C GLY A 37 8.97 5.49 6.50
N HIS A 38 9.42 4.58 5.64
CA HIS A 38 9.74 3.22 6.03
C HIS A 38 10.83 2.62 5.15
N THR A 39 11.48 1.58 5.66
CA THR A 39 12.41 0.73 4.92
C THR A 39 11.81 -0.67 4.76
N ILE A 40 12.29 -1.39 3.75
CA ILE A 40 11.79 -2.72 3.38
C ILE A 40 12.96 -3.70 3.38
N ASP A 41 12.72 -4.90 3.93
CA ASP A 41 13.60 -6.06 3.77
C ASP A 41 12.91 -7.09 2.85
N TYR A 42 13.29 -7.08 1.56
CA TYR A 42 12.79 -8.04 0.58
C TYR A 42 13.28 -9.49 0.79
N SER A 43 14.25 -9.69 1.68
CA SER A 43 14.76 -11.01 2.05
C SER A 43 13.99 -11.66 3.21
N ALA A 44 13.10 -10.89 3.87
CA ALA A 44 12.31 -11.38 4.99
C ALA A 44 11.48 -12.63 4.62
N ASP A 45 11.46 -13.60 5.54
CA ASP A 45 10.61 -14.79 5.46
C ASP A 45 9.15 -14.41 5.80
N VAL A 46 8.40 -14.05 4.76
CA VAL A 46 6.99 -13.63 4.86
C VAL A 46 6.06 -14.82 4.73
N LYS A 47 4.95 -14.79 5.48
CA LYS A 47 3.98 -15.89 5.50
C LYS A 47 2.67 -15.48 4.84
N PRO A 48 2.21 -16.20 3.80
CA PRO A 48 0.91 -15.94 3.22
C PRO A 48 -0.20 -16.25 4.24
N SER A 49 -1.27 -15.48 4.17
CA SER A 49 -2.55 -15.82 4.80
C SER A 49 -3.11 -17.12 4.21
N GLU A 50 -4.11 -17.71 4.88
CA GLU A 50 -4.80 -18.93 4.42
C GLU A 50 -5.34 -18.81 2.99
N LYS A 51 -5.68 -17.59 2.55
CA LYS A 51 -6.17 -17.30 1.19
C LYS A 51 -5.07 -17.12 0.14
N GLY A 52 -3.79 -17.25 0.54
CA GLY A 52 -2.64 -17.07 -0.34
C GLY A 52 -2.22 -15.62 -0.56
N PHE A 53 -2.54 -14.70 0.36
CA PHE A 53 -2.13 -13.29 0.28
C PHE A 53 -1.07 -12.93 1.30
N ILE A 54 -0.06 -12.17 0.87
CA ILE A 54 0.97 -11.55 1.68
C ILE A 54 0.76 -10.04 1.64
N ASP A 55 0.56 -9.40 2.78
CA ASP A 55 0.54 -7.93 2.84
C ASP A 55 1.97 -7.38 2.69
N SER A 56 2.17 -6.34 1.89
CA SER A 56 3.47 -5.68 1.73
C SER A 56 4.07 -5.24 3.08
N SER A 57 3.24 -4.92 4.07
CA SER A 57 3.71 -4.54 5.41
C SER A 57 4.48 -5.65 6.13
N GLN A 58 4.39 -6.91 5.69
CA GLN A 58 5.21 -8.00 6.24
C GLN A 58 6.69 -7.86 5.86
N TYR A 59 7.01 -7.15 4.78
CA TYR A 59 8.39 -6.83 4.41
C TYR A 59 8.91 -5.56 5.09
N LEU A 60 8.14 -4.92 5.97
CA LEU A 60 8.61 -3.74 6.71
C LEU A 60 9.83 -4.11 7.56
N LYS A 61 10.95 -3.42 7.37
CA LYS A 61 12.13 -3.53 8.25
C LYS A 61 12.03 -2.53 9.42
N SER A 62 11.89 -1.25 9.11
CA SER A 62 11.80 -0.16 10.10
C SER A 62 10.91 0.99 9.61
N PHE A 63 10.35 1.75 10.54
CA PHE A 63 9.82 3.09 10.22
C PHE A 63 10.92 4.12 10.36
N VAL A 64 10.99 5.06 9.41
CA VAL A 64 11.79 6.28 9.57
C VAL A 64 11.00 7.24 10.44
N ILE A 65 11.59 7.68 11.54
CA ILE A 65 10.94 8.52 12.55
C ILE A 65 11.65 9.86 12.75
N MET A 66 10.87 10.87 13.15
CA MET A 66 11.36 12.11 13.73
C MET A 66 10.92 12.13 15.19
N ASP A 67 11.92 12.07 16.07
CA ASP A 67 11.79 11.95 17.52
C ASP A 67 12.67 13.04 18.15
N ASP A 68 12.12 13.81 19.06
CA ASP A 68 12.78 14.95 19.71
C ASP A 68 13.94 14.55 20.63
N ASN A 69 14.02 13.27 21.01
CA ASN A 69 15.11 12.74 21.84
C ASN A 69 16.21 12.05 21.04
N LEU A 70 16.07 11.95 19.71
CA LEU A 70 17.01 11.24 18.84
C LEU A 70 17.49 12.13 17.69
N PHE A 71 18.51 11.66 16.98
CA PHE A 71 18.91 12.31 15.73
C PHE A 71 17.76 12.23 14.71
N PRO A 72 17.57 13.27 13.88
CA PRO A 72 16.56 13.26 12.83
C PRO A 72 16.69 12.04 11.90
N TYR A 73 15.55 11.55 11.40
CA TYR A 73 15.46 10.42 10.46
C TYR A 73 15.98 9.09 11.01
N SER A 74 15.91 8.90 12.33
CA SER A 74 16.25 7.63 12.98
C SER A 74 15.30 6.49 12.57
N GLU A 75 15.74 5.24 12.68
CA GLU A 75 14.94 4.07 12.35
C GLU A 75 14.32 3.40 13.60
N LEU A 76 13.00 3.31 13.66
CA LEU A 76 12.30 2.47 14.63
C LEU A 76 12.11 1.08 14.03
N GLY A 77 12.94 0.13 14.46
CA GLY A 77 12.94 -1.26 13.99
C GLY A 77 12.17 -2.22 14.91
N TYR A 78 12.35 -3.52 14.66
CA TYR A 78 11.92 -4.55 15.60
C TYR A 78 12.89 -4.67 16.78
N LYS A 79 12.39 -5.24 17.89
CA LYS A 79 13.19 -5.50 19.08
C LYS A 79 14.42 -6.35 18.73
N GLY A 80 15.60 -5.93 19.18
CA GLY A 80 16.86 -6.63 18.90
C GLY A 80 17.45 -6.41 17.51
N SER A 81 16.84 -5.57 16.65
CA SER A 81 17.52 -5.10 15.44
C SER A 81 18.64 -4.11 15.82
N GLU A 82 19.82 -4.26 15.20
CA GLU A 82 20.98 -3.40 15.48
C GLU A 82 20.68 -1.91 15.23
N ASP A 83 19.98 -1.62 14.13
CA ASP A 83 19.62 -0.25 13.71
C ASP A 83 18.42 0.34 14.47
N ASN A 84 17.83 -0.37 15.44
CA ASN A 84 16.64 0.12 16.15
C ASN A 84 16.98 1.26 17.12
N SER A 85 16.61 2.48 16.76
CA SER A 85 16.76 3.66 17.64
C SER A 85 15.93 3.56 18.92
N GLY A 86 14.93 2.68 18.96
CA GLY A 86 14.19 2.37 20.17
C GLY A 86 15.04 1.74 21.29
N ASN A 87 16.26 1.27 20.97
CA ASN A 87 17.24 0.73 21.93
C ASN A 87 17.76 1.80 22.91
N PHE A 88 17.65 3.10 22.60
CA PHE A 88 18.06 4.20 23.48
C PHE A 88 17.10 4.45 24.65
N TYR A 89 15.89 3.87 24.62
CA TYR A 89 14.91 4.03 25.69
C TYR A 89 14.97 2.89 26.71
N GLN A 90 14.57 3.21 27.94
CA GLN A 90 14.33 2.23 28.99
C GLN A 90 12.86 2.31 29.45
N PRO A 91 12.04 1.27 29.25
CA PRO A 91 12.35 0.04 28.51
C PRO A 91 12.53 0.26 27.00
N GLU A 92 13.23 -0.67 26.34
CA GLU A 92 13.45 -0.67 24.88
C GLU A 92 12.12 -0.53 24.11
N LYS A 93 12.13 0.36 23.11
CA LYS A 93 10.99 0.59 22.21
C LYS A 93 11.24 -0.09 20.87
N SER A 94 10.17 -0.44 20.16
CA SER A 94 10.22 -1.01 18.81
C SER A 94 8.93 -0.67 18.05
N ILE A 95 8.82 -1.09 16.79
CA ILE A 95 7.57 -1.02 16.02
C ILE A 95 6.40 -1.61 16.79
N LYS A 96 6.62 -2.70 17.54
CA LYS A 96 5.58 -3.36 18.36
C LYS A 96 5.16 -2.54 19.58
N SER A 97 5.91 -1.50 19.94
CA SER A 97 5.59 -0.59 21.04
C SER A 97 4.65 0.54 20.62
N ILE A 98 4.34 0.67 19.33
CA ILE A 98 3.34 1.63 18.85
C ILE A 98 1.96 1.17 19.37
N LYS A 99 1.26 2.06 20.08
CA LYS A 99 -0.06 1.77 20.67
C LYS A 99 -1.20 2.39 19.88
N THR A 100 -1.02 3.64 19.47
CA THR A 100 -1.97 4.41 18.68
C THR A 100 -1.20 5.29 17.70
N ALA A 101 -1.84 5.62 16.59
CA ALA A 101 -1.30 6.57 15.63
C ALA A 101 -2.42 7.45 15.07
N VAL A 102 -2.12 8.72 14.86
CA VAL A 102 -3.00 9.69 14.21
C VAL A 102 -2.38 10.05 12.88
N CYS A 103 -3.11 9.80 11.80
CA CYS A 103 -2.71 10.19 10.46
C CYS A 103 -3.54 11.42 10.07
N PRO A 104 -2.91 12.59 9.82
CA PRO A 104 -3.60 13.76 9.30
C PRO A 104 -4.01 13.47 7.86
N LEU A 105 -5.20 12.91 7.68
CA LEU A 105 -5.72 12.63 6.35
C LEU A 105 -6.01 13.95 5.62
N PRO A 106 -5.78 14.00 4.30
CA PRO A 106 -6.25 15.11 3.49
C PRO A 106 -7.76 15.32 3.70
N GLU A 107 -8.20 16.57 3.78
CA GLU A 107 -9.59 16.98 4.09
C GLU A 107 -10.66 16.28 3.22
N LYS A 108 -10.28 15.81 2.03
CA LYS A 108 -11.17 15.19 1.04
C LYS A 108 -11.07 13.65 0.96
N ALA A 109 -10.22 13.02 1.78
CA ALA A 109 -10.10 11.56 1.83
C ALA A 109 -11.03 10.97 2.90
N PHE A 110 -12.30 10.79 2.54
CA PHE A 110 -13.35 10.38 3.47
C PHE A 110 -13.40 8.87 3.73
N LEU A 111 -12.89 8.04 2.82
CA LEU A 111 -12.88 6.58 2.97
C LEU A 111 -11.62 6.12 3.72
N PRO A 112 -11.72 5.62 4.96
CA PRO A 112 -10.54 5.20 5.73
C PRO A 112 -9.90 3.95 5.15
N ALA A 113 -8.58 3.79 5.34
CA ALA A 113 -7.80 2.65 4.84
C ALA A 113 -8.45 1.29 5.15
N LYS A 114 -8.96 1.11 6.38
CA LYS A 114 -9.62 -0.13 6.81
C LYS A 114 -10.79 -0.53 5.91
N GLN A 115 -11.62 0.45 5.52
CA GLN A 115 -12.81 0.22 4.70
C GLN A 115 -12.42 -0.03 3.24
N ALA A 116 -11.55 0.83 2.70
CA ALA A 116 -11.06 0.70 1.33
C ALA A 116 -10.31 -0.62 1.10
N ARG A 117 -9.47 -1.04 2.05
CA ARG A 117 -8.75 -2.32 2.03
C ARG A 117 -9.70 -3.51 2.03
N LYS A 118 -10.80 -3.45 2.79
CA LYS A 118 -11.83 -4.50 2.78
C LYS A 118 -12.47 -4.63 1.40
N ILE A 119 -12.83 -3.51 0.77
CA ILE A 119 -13.38 -3.47 -0.60
C ILE A 119 -12.36 -4.08 -1.57
N ALA A 120 -11.10 -3.63 -1.51
CA ALA A 120 -10.03 -4.12 -2.38
C ALA A 120 -9.80 -5.64 -2.25
N LYS A 121 -9.73 -6.18 -1.02
CA LYS A 121 -9.54 -7.62 -0.76
C LYS A 121 -10.69 -8.46 -1.32
N ILE A 122 -11.94 -7.98 -1.22
CA ILE A 122 -13.11 -8.65 -1.81
C ILE A 122 -13.00 -8.65 -3.33
N SER A 123 -12.70 -7.50 -3.94
CA SER A 123 -12.54 -7.37 -5.38
C SER A 123 -11.40 -8.23 -5.92
N LEU A 124 -10.27 -8.27 -5.22
CA LEU A 124 -9.12 -9.09 -5.59
C LEU A 124 -9.47 -10.58 -5.61
N THR A 125 -10.22 -11.07 -4.62
CA THR A 125 -10.66 -12.47 -4.59
C THR A 125 -11.52 -12.80 -5.81
N LYS A 126 -12.49 -11.94 -6.15
CA LYS A 126 -13.33 -12.10 -7.35
C LYS A 126 -12.52 -12.07 -8.64
N LEU A 127 -11.51 -11.21 -8.72
CA LEU A 127 -10.63 -11.13 -9.88
C LEU A 127 -9.77 -12.40 -10.03
N ILE A 128 -9.20 -12.92 -8.94
CA ILE A 128 -8.41 -14.16 -8.97
C ILE A 128 -9.24 -15.33 -9.50
N GLU A 129 -10.47 -15.48 -9.01
CA GLU A 129 -11.41 -16.52 -9.48
C GLU A 129 -11.75 -16.31 -10.97
N LYS A 130 -12.18 -15.10 -11.35
CA LYS A 130 -12.57 -14.76 -12.73
C LYS A 130 -11.47 -15.03 -13.75
N PHE A 131 -10.21 -14.80 -13.36
CA PHE A 131 -9.05 -14.94 -14.22
C PHE A 131 -8.29 -16.26 -14.04
N ASN A 132 -8.78 -17.15 -13.19
CA ASN A 132 -8.13 -18.42 -12.84
C ASN A 132 -6.64 -18.25 -12.48
N LEU A 133 -6.37 -17.31 -11.58
CA LEU A 133 -5.01 -16.92 -11.20
C LEU A 133 -4.45 -17.70 -10.00
N ASP A 134 -5.16 -18.72 -9.50
CA ASP A 134 -4.74 -19.49 -8.32
C ASP A 134 -3.33 -20.08 -8.45
N LYS A 135 -2.92 -20.44 -9.67
CA LYS A 135 -1.57 -20.96 -9.97
C LYS A 135 -0.43 -19.98 -9.68
N TYR A 136 -0.72 -18.69 -9.51
CA TYR A 136 0.28 -17.66 -9.22
C TYR A 136 0.38 -17.31 -7.73
N LYS A 137 -0.41 -17.96 -6.87
CA LYS A 137 -0.33 -17.77 -5.42
C LYS A 137 1.05 -18.22 -4.88
N PRO A 138 1.54 -17.60 -3.80
CA PRO A 138 0.90 -16.49 -3.07
C PRO A 138 1.10 -15.13 -3.77
N PHE A 139 0.11 -14.25 -3.61
CA PHE A 139 0.18 -12.87 -4.10
C PHE A 139 0.64 -11.91 -3.01
N VAL A 140 1.56 -11.01 -3.34
CA VAL A 140 1.84 -9.84 -2.52
C VAL A 140 0.86 -8.72 -2.86
N THR A 141 0.22 -8.13 -1.86
CA THR A 141 -0.67 -6.97 -2.01
C THR A 141 -0.04 -5.73 -1.37
N ARG A 142 0.11 -4.67 -2.15
CA ARG A 142 0.56 -3.35 -1.69
C ARG A 142 -0.60 -2.37 -1.75
N PHE A 143 -0.80 -1.58 -0.70
CA PHE A 143 -1.97 -0.72 -0.57
C PHE A 143 -1.59 0.68 -0.09
N PHE A 144 -1.95 1.70 -0.86
CA PHE A 144 -1.57 3.08 -0.61
C PHE A 144 -2.61 4.06 -1.16
N LEU A 145 -2.57 5.28 -0.65
CA LEU A 145 -3.34 6.43 -1.09
C LEU A 145 -2.45 7.34 -1.93
N THR A 146 -3.02 7.92 -2.98
CA THR A 146 -2.35 8.98 -3.75
C THR A 146 -3.39 9.94 -4.32
N SER A 147 -2.94 11.09 -4.84
CA SER A 147 -3.84 11.95 -5.59
C SER A 147 -4.10 11.38 -6.97
N GLY A 148 -5.32 11.56 -7.49
CA GLY A 148 -5.68 11.10 -8.84
C GLY A 148 -4.78 11.74 -9.92
N SER A 149 -4.36 13.00 -9.72
CA SER A 149 -3.45 13.71 -10.62
C SER A 149 -2.03 13.13 -10.62
N SER A 150 -1.45 12.83 -9.45
CA SER A 150 -0.14 12.19 -9.35
C SER A 150 -0.16 10.79 -9.95
N PHE A 151 -1.22 10.02 -9.67
CA PHE A 151 -1.39 8.69 -10.22
C PHE A 151 -1.43 8.71 -11.75
N LYS A 152 -2.30 9.53 -12.35
CA LYS A 152 -2.37 9.70 -13.81
C LYS A 152 -1.04 10.15 -14.43
N LYS A 153 -0.32 11.05 -13.76
CA LYS A 153 1.00 11.53 -14.24
C LYS A 153 1.99 10.37 -14.35
N VAL A 154 2.07 9.52 -13.33
CA VAL A 154 2.94 8.34 -13.35
C VAL A 154 2.50 7.35 -14.42
N LYS A 155 1.20 7.02 -14.49
CA LYS A 155 0.64 6.13 -15.53
C LYS A 155 0.95 6.60 -16.95
N ARG A 156 0.84 7.90 -17.21
CA ARG A 156 1.21 8.49 -18.51
C ARG A 156 2.70 8.34 -18.79
N LYS A 157 3.58 8.61 -17.81
CA LYS A 157 5.04 8.45 -17.96
C LYS A 157 5.39 7.00 -18.28
N GLU A 158 4.84 6.05 -17.53
CA GLU A 158 5.06 4.62 -17.72
C GLU A 158 4.51 4.11 -19.06
N SER A 159 3.37 4.65 -19.53
CA SER A 159 2.82 4.27 -20.84
C SER A 159 3.77 4.59 -22.01
N VAL A 160 4.55 5.68 -21.90
CA VAL A 160 5.52 6.08 -22.93
C VAL A 160 6.76 5.19 -22.87
N SER A 161 7.26 4.88 -21.66
CA SER A 161 8.46 4.05 -21.50
C SER A 161 8.21 2.57 -21.84
N SER A 162 7.03 2.05 -21.53
CA SER A 162 6.67 0.63 -21.71
C SER A 162 5.88 0.34 -22.98
N ASN A 163 5.41 1.39 -23.69
CA ASN A 163 4.47 1.27 -24.81
C ASN A 163 3.18 0.49 -24.44
N ASP A 164 2.69 0.69 -23.21
CA ASP A 164 1.50 0.01 -22.68
C ASP A 164 0.23 0.86 -22.87
N PHE A 165 -0.68 0.36 -23.70
CA PHE A 165 -1.95 1.03 -24.01
C PHE A 165 -2.88 1.16 -22.79
N LEU A 166 -2.85 0.21 -21.85
CA LEU A 166 -3.70 0.30 -20.68
C LEU A 166 -3.23 1.40 -19.72
N GLU A 167 -1.92 1.59 -19.57
CA GLU A 167 -1.35 2.69 -18.78
C GLU A 167 -1.74 4.06 -19.36
N SER A 168 -1.76 4.22 -20.69
CA SER A 168 -2.18 5.47 -21.32
C SER A 168 -3.69 5.71 -21.16
N SER A 169 -4.49 4.64 -21.22
CA SER A 169 -5.95 4.69 -21.05
C SER A 169 -6.37 5.27 -19.68
N VAL A 170 -5.59 5.02 -18.62
CA VAL A 170 -5.84 5.58 -17.28
C VAL A 170 -5.88 7.12 -17.28
N SER A 171 -5.18 7.78 -18.20
CA SER A 171 -5.22 9.25 -18.31
C SER A 171 -6.62 9.80 -18.60
N ASN A 172 -7.44 9.02 -19.32
CA ASN A 172 -8.78 9.43 -19.78
C ASN A 172 -9.88 9.11 -18.75
N ILE A 173 -9.62 8.22 -17.79
CA ILE A 173 -10.60 7.85 -16.76
C ILE A 173 -10.82 9.03 -15.81
N SER A 174 -12.07 9.42 -15.54
CA SER A 174 -12.35 10.45 -14.53
C SER A 174 -11.88 9.97 -13.15
N MET A 175 -11.03 10.75 -12.47
CA MET A 175 -10.52 10.40 -11.15
C MET A 175 -10.90 11.45 -10.12
N PRO A 176 -11.31 11.04 -8.91
CA PRO A 176 -11.49 11.94 -7.79
C PRO A 176 -10.12 12.48 -7.34
N HIS A 177 -10.15 13.43 -6.41
CA HIS A 177 -8.93 14.07 -5.92
C HIS A 177 -7.96 13.08 -5.26
N PHE A 178 -8.49 12.11 -4.52
CA PHE A 178 -7.70 11.04 -3.89
C PHE A 178 -8.25 9.66 -4.24
N VAL A 179 -7.34 8.71 -4.45
CA VAL A 179 -7.66 7.31 -4.75
C VAL A 179 -6.84 6.38 -3.88
N TRP A 180 -7.48 5.32 -3.40
CA TRP A 180 -6.80 4.16 -2.85
C TRP A 180 -6.44 3.21 -3.98
N VAL A 181 -5.22 2.68 -3.96
CA VAL A 181 -4.73 1.73 -4.95
C VAL A 181 -4.27 0.48 -4.24
N MET A 182 -4.81 -0.67 -4.64
CA MET A 182 -4.25 -1.98 -4.30
C MET A 182 -3.54 -2.55 -5.51
N GLU A 183 -2.22 -2.63 -5.44
CA GLU A 183 -1.42 -3.40 -6.40
C GLU A 183 -1.30 -4.85 -5.90
N PHE A 184 -1.30 -5.80 -6.82
CA PHE A 184 -0.99 -7.19 -6.51
C PHE A 184 -0.08 -7.84 -7.55
N SER A 185 0.73 -8.78 -7.08
CA SER A 185 1.85 -9.35 -7.84
C SER A 185 2.24 -10.72 -7.28
N THR A 186 2.97 -11.53 -8.06
CA THR A 186 3.73 -12.63 -7.46
C THR A 186 4.84 -12.06 -6.57
N GLN A 187 5.41 -12.86 -5.67
CA GLN A 187 6.54 -12.40 -4.86
C GLN A 187 7.74 -11.95 -5.70
N ASP A 188 8.05 -12.66 -6.78
CA ASP A 188 9.15 -12.31 -7.68
C ASP A 188 8.89 -10.95 -8.38
N GLN A 189 7.69 -10.76 -8.93
CA GLN A 189 7.30 -9.49 -9.52
C GLN A 189 7.36 -8.35 -8.50
N TYR A 190 6.87 -8.58 -7.27
CA TYR A 190 6.91 -7.59 -6.20
C TYR A 190 8.32 -7.07 -5.93
N LYS A 191 9.27 -8.01 -5.76
CA LYS A 191 10.69 -7.71 -5.48
C LYS A 191 11.37 -7.01 -6.64
N ASN A 192 10.93 -7.26 -7.87
CA ASN A 192 11.43 -6.61 -9.09
C ASN A 192 10.68 -5.31 -9.44
N GLY A 193 9.84 -4.77 -8.56
CA GLY A 193 9.12 -3.52 -8.80
C GLY A 193 8.06 -3.61 -9.89
N LYS A 194 7.50 -4.81 -10.10
CA LYS A 194 6.44 -5.10 -11.08
C LYS A 194 5.15 -5.51 -10.38
N CYS A 195 4.05 -5.31 -11.07
CA CYS A 195 2.72 -5.72 -10.65
C CYS A 195 1.98 -6.47 -11.75
N MET A 196 1.16 -7.44 -11.32
CA MET A 196 0.29 -8.24 -12.19
C MET A 196 -1.06 -7.56 -12.38
N GLY A 197 -1.51 -6.80 -11.39
CA GLY A 197 -2.76 -6.07 -11.46
C GLY A 197 -2.88 -5.01 -10.39
N GLU A 198 -3.91 -4.20 -10.55
CA GLU A 198 -4.25 -3.11 -9.64
C GLU A 198 -5.75 -2.91 -9.55
N ILE A 199 -6.21 -2.42 -8.39
CA ILE A 199 -7.60 -2.07 -8.11
C ILE A 199 -7.58 -0.63 -7.60
N VAL A 200 -8.27 0.26 -8.31
CA VAL A 200 -8.32 1.68 -7.98
C VAL A 200 -9.68 2.03 -7.42
N ILE A 201 -9.68 2.64 -6.24
CA ILE A 201 -10.85 2.90 -5.42
C ILE A 201 -10.94 4.41 -5.14
N ASN A 202 -12.12 4.97 -5.30
CA ASN A 202 -12.44 6.33 -4.93
C ASN A 202 -12.30 6.52 -3.41
N ALA A 203 -11.38 7.39 -2.98
CA ALA A 203 -11.19 7.69 -1.56
C ALA A 203 -12.12 8.83 -1.06
N THR A 204 -12.86 9.49 -1.94
CA THR A 204 -13.72 10.64 -1.64
C THR A 204 -15.21 10.30 -1.59
N SER A 205 -15.60 9.06 -1.91
CA SER A 205 -17.00 8.62 -1.85
C SER A 205 -17.44 8.29 -0.41
N GLY A 206 -18.65 8.72 -0.02
CA GLY A 206 -19.34 8.21 1.17
C GLY A 206 -19.85 6.77 0.93
N GLY A 207 -20.13 6.01 1.99
CA GLY A 207 -20.34 4.54 1.96
C GLY A 207 -21.53 3.96 1.18
N LYS A 208 -22.16 4.70 0.25
CA LYS A 208 -23.30 4.25 -0.58
C LYS A 208 -23.01 4.17 -2.09
N GLU A 209 -21.85 4.61 -2.56
CA GLU A 209 -21.51 4.65 -3.99
C GLU A 209 -20.62 3.47 -4.44
N GLU A 210 -20.58 3.19 -5.73
CA GLU A 210 -19.59 2.27 -6.32
C GLU A 210 -18.18 2.83 -6.09
N HIS A 211 -17.46 2.20 -5.17
CA HIS A 211 -16.15 2.69 -4.74
C HIS A 211 -15.04 2.38 -5.74
N ILE A 212 -15.19 1.37 -6.59
CA ILE A 212 -14.17 0.98 -7.56
C ILE A 212 -14.27 1.88 -8.78
N ILE A 213 -13.16 2.47 -9.20
CA ILE A 213 -13.07 3.27 -10.42
C ILE A 213 -12.73 2.35 -11.60
N TYR A 214 -11.67 1.56 -11.43
CA TYR A 214 -11.31 0.52 -12.38
C TYR A 214 -10.49 -0.58 -11.71
N CYS A 215 -10.43 -1.73 -12.38
CA CYS A 215 -9.52 -2.81 -12.07
C CYS A 215 -8.71 -3.14 -13.32
N ARG A 216 -7.40 -3.32 -13.18
CA ARG A 216 -6.54 -3.88 -14.23
C ARG A 216 -5.99 -5.21 -13.75
N VAL A 217 -6.07 -6.23 -14.60
CA VAL A 217 -5.47 -7.54 -14.37
C VAL A 217 -4.75 -7.93 -15.65
N ARG A 218 -3.43 -7.98 -15.59
CA ARG A 218 -2.58 -8.28 -16.74
C ARG A 218 -2.92 -7.34 -17.92
N SER A 219 -3.18 -7.93 -19.08
CA SER A 219 -3.49 -7.25 -20.33
C SER A 219 -4.95 -6.78 -20.46
N GLU A 220 -5.72 -6.81 -19.36
CA GLU A 220 -7.15 -6.50 -19.34
C GLU A 220 -7.49 -5.44 -18.29
N MET A 221 -8.38 -4.52 -18.63
CA MET A 221 -8.88 -3.48 -17.74
C MET A 221 -10.40 -3.39 -17.79
N TYR A 222 -11.01 -3.18 -16.62
CA TYR A 222 -12.44 -2.95 -16.45
C TYR A 222 -12.62 -1.60 -15.78
N VAL A 223 -13.20 -0.66 -16.52
CA VAL A 223 -13.60 0.64 -15.98
C VAL A 223 -15.09 0.53 -15.62
N VAL A 224 -15.44 0.99 -14.42
CA VAL A 224 -16.83 0.90 -13.95
C VAL A 224 -17.73 1.77 -14.82
N GLY A 225 -18.81 1.18 -15.33
CA GLY A 225 -19.75 1.85 -16.25
C GLY A 225 -19.32 1.86 -17.73
N GLU A 226 -18.18 1.26 -18.09
CA GLU A 226 -17.68 1.24 -19.46
C GLU A 226 -17.39 -0.19 -19.97
N GLU A 227 -17.10 -0.30 -21.26
CA GLU A 227 -16.68 -1.55 -21.87
C GLU A 227 -15.27 -1.99 -21.42
N LYS A 228 -15.05 -3.29 -21.49
CA LYS A 228 -13.78 -3.91 -21.16
C LYS A 228 -12.69 -3.53 -22.17
N LEU A 229 -11.57 -3.03 -21.67
CA LEU A 229 -10.40 -2.73 -22.49
C LEU A 229 -9.44 -3.92 -22.50
N HIS A 230 -8.93 -4.20 -23.68
CA HIS A 230 -7.94 -5.23 -23.96
C HIS A 230 -6.77 -4.59 -24.70
N LYS A 231 -5.55 -5.15 -24.55
CA LYS A 231 -4.26 -4.76 -25.20
C LYS A 231 -3.21 -4.13 -24.27
N GLY A 232 -3.19 -4.49 -22.99
CA GLY A 232 -2.09 -4.10 -22.11
C GLY A 232 -0.96 -5.13 -22.01
N LEU A 233 0.10 -4.77 -21.29
CA LEU A 233 1.12 -5.73 -20.87
C LEU A 233 0.60 -6.67 -19.77
N ASN A 234 1.16 -7.88 -19.70
CA ASN A 234 0.80 -8.87 -18.67
C ASN A 234 1.28 -8.48 -17.26
N ASP A 235 2.34 -7.68 -17.20
CA ASP A 235 2.85 -7.04 -16.01
C ASP A 235 3.27 -5.61 -16.33
N PHE A 236 3.32 -4.77 -15.31
CA PHE A 236 3.62 -3.34 -15.45
C PHE A 236 4.38 -2.85 -14.23
N SER A 237 4.95 -1.66 -14.31
CA SER A 237 5.72 -1.08 -13.21
C SER A 237 4.82 -0.77 -12.02
N GLN A 238 5.29 -1.08 -10.81
CA GLN A 238 4.66 -0.58 -9.59
C GLN A 238 4.68 0.94 -9.58
N TYR A 239 3.65 1.54 -9.01
CA TYR A 239 3.57 2.97 -8.80
C TYR A 239 4.67 3.43 -7.83
N ARG A 240 5.48 4.38 -8.29
CA ARG A 240 6.50 5.08 -7.50
C ARG A 240 6.05 6.52 -7.34
N ASN A 241 6.00 7.01 -6.10
CA ASN A 241 5.65 8.39 -5.81
C ASN A 241 6.59 9.37 -6.54
N ASN A 242 6.11 10.59 -6.78
CA ASN A 242 6.80 11.65 -7.54
C ASN A 242 8.17 12.12 -6.96
N LEU A 243 8.65 11.52 -5.87
CA LEU A 243 10.00 11.76 -5.34
C LEU A 243 11.09 10.97 -6.10
N GLY A 244 10.70 10.15 -7.08
CA GLY A 244 11.60 9.35 -7.92
C GLY A 244 11.68 9.77 -9.39
N SER A 245 11.86 11.08 -9.65
CA SER A 245 12.34 11.58 -10.96
C SER A 245 13.74 12.13 -10.83
#